data_AF-A0A133XQB1-F1
#
_entry.id   AF-A0A133XQB1-F1
#
_cell.length_a   1.000
_cell.length_b   1.000
_cell.length_c   1.000
_cell.angle_alpha   90.00
_cell.angle_beta   90.00
_cell.angle_gamma   90.00
#
_symmetry.space_group_name_H-M   'P 1'
#
loop_
_entity.id
_entity.type
_entity.pdbx_description
1 polymer ?
#
loop_
_entity_poly.entity_id
_entity_poly.type
_entity_poly.pdbx_seq_one_letter_code
_entity_poly.pdbx_strand_id
1 'polypeptide(L)'
;MDTNKGFYYEIKFKIKTRRRIEDMEELTPQEKRLMTLLPRGKENARNGTYLSHLLGVERRSFFSLVEGLRRKGCFIGSSRKNPKGYYLVASEEEKDHFLASYKAQVKREIETLKILERNVEQWN
;
A
#
# COMPACT_ATOMS: atom_id res chain seq x y z
N MET A 1 -7.02 -19.16 23.28
CA MET A 1 -6.48 -17.79 23.35
C MET A 1 -6.35 -17.27 21.93
N ASP A 2 -7.05 -16.18 21.61
CA ASP A 2 -7.24 -15.69 20.24
C ASP A 2 -6.01 -14.86 19.80
N THR A 3 -5.02 -15.54 19.23
CA THR A 3 -3.71 -14.99 18.81
C THR A 3 -3.83 -13.83 17.82
N ASN A 4 -4.95 -13.70 17.11
CA ASN A 4 -5.22 -12.58 16.20
C ASN A 4 -5.46 -11.25 16.91
N LYS A 5 -5.99 -11.26 18.15
CA LYS A 5 -6.17 -10.03 18.91
C LYS A 5 -4.82 -9.41 19.29
N GLY A 6 -3.87 -10.22 19.74
CA GLY A 6 -2.53 -9.77 20.14
C GLY A 6 -1.81 -9.00 19.02
N PHE A 7 -1.77 -9.58 17.82
CA PHE A 7 -1.16 -8.96 16.64
C PHE A 7 -1.86 -7.65 16.24
N TYR A 8 -3.20 -7.62 16.29
CA TYR A 8 -3.97 -6.43 15.94
C TYR A 8 -3.77 -5.28 16.93
N TYR A 9 -3.65 -5.58 18.24
CA TYR A 9 -3.38 -4.57 19.27
C TYR A 9 -1.94 -4.04 19.19
N GLU A 10 -0.96 -4.90 18.91
CA GLU A 10 0.45 -4.49 18.74
C GLU A 10 0.63 -3.55 17.54
N ILE A 11 -0.05 -3.85 16.43
CA ILE A 11 -0.12 -2.95 15.26
C ILE A 11 -0.76 -1.61 15.63
N LYS A 12 -1.90 -1.60 16.33
CA LYS A 12 -2.55 -0.35 16.74
C LYS A 12 -1.69 0.50 17.68
N PHE A 13 -0.91 -0.12 18.56
CA PHE A 13 -0.04 0.60 19.48
C PHE A 13 1.12 1.30 18.74
N LYS A 14 1.70 0.66 17.72
CA LYS A 14 2.73 1.27 16.84
C LYS A 14 2.19 2.37 15.90
N ILE A 15 0.89 2.36 15.57
CA ILE A 15 0.28 3.36 14.67
C ILE A 15 -0.12 4.66 15.42
N LYS A 16 -0.17 4.66 16.76
CA LYS A 16 -0.64 5.80 17.57
C LYS A 16 0.29 7.03 17.56
N THR A 17 1.45 6.95 16.91
CA THR A 17 2.34 8.10 16.75
C THR A 17 1.96 8.88 15.50
N ARG A 18 1.44 10.09 15.73
CA ARG A 18 1.03 11.12 14.78
C ARG A 18 2.21 11.53 13.87
N ARG A 19 2.50 10.74 12.83
CA ARG A 19 3.57 11.00 11.86
C ARG A 19 3.18 12.15 10.92
N ARG A 20 3.64 13.36 11.28
CA ARG A 20 3.64 14.56 10.42
C ARG A 20 4.93 14.56 9.62
N ILE A 21 4.86 14.94 8.34
CA ILE A 21 5.81 15.63 7.43
C ILE A 21 7.35 15.46 7.63
N GLU A 22 7.86 15.39 8.87
CA GLU A 22 9.26 15.17 9.27
C GLU A 22 9.87 13.85 8.76
N ASP A 23 9.06 12.81 8.45
CA ASP A 23 9.55 11.53 7.90
C ASP A 23 10.09 11.60 6.46
N MET A 24 10.04 12.77 5.80
CA MET A 24 10.65 12.92 4.48
C MET A 24 12.17 12.70 4.51
N GLU A 25 12.85 12.80 5.66
CA GLU A 25 14.28 12.49 5.76
C GLU A 25 14.61 11.01 5.46
N GLU A 26 13.69 10.07 5.74
CA GLU A 26 13.89 8.63 5.46
C GLU A 26 13.53 8.22 4.03
N LEU A 27 12.98 9.13 3.22
CA LEU A 27 12.66 8.83 1.83
C LEU A 27 13.90 8.95 0.95
N THR A 28 14.11 7.96 0.10
CA THR A 28 15.12 8.05 -0.96
C THR A 28 14.77 9.20 -1.91
N PRO A 29 15.76 9.77 -2.64
CA PRO A 29 15.48 10.82 -3.62
C PRO A 29 14.41 10.44 -4.65
N GLN A 30 14.37 9.17 -5.08
CA GLN A 30 13.38 8.66 -6.02
C GLN A 30 11.98 8.57 -5.39
N GLU A 31 11.87 8.15 -4.13
CA GLU A 31 10.61 8.14 -3.38
C GLU A 31 10.06 9.54 -3.16
N LYS A 32 10.93 10.51 -2.80
CA LYS A 32 10.56 11.94 -2.70
C LYS A 32 9.98 12.43 -4.03
N ARG A 33 10.68 12.14 -5.13
CA ARG A 33 10.23 12.52 -6.48
C ARG A 33 8.89 11.86 -6.83
N LEU A 34 8.71 10.58 -6.55
CA LEU A 34 7.43 9.90 -6.77
C LEU A 34 6.28 10.57 -5.99
N MET A 35 6.51 10.93 -4.73
CA MET A 35 5.52 11.64 -3.91
C MET A 35 5.09 12.98 -4.52
N THR A 36 6.00 13.70 -5.19
CA THR A 36 5.66 14.94 -5.91
C THR A 36 4.89 14.72 -7.22
N LEU A 37 5.00 13.54 -7.83
CA LEU A 37 4.35 13.21 -9.10
C LEU A 37 2.95 12.60 -8.91
N LEU A 38 2.66 12.05 -7.73
CA LEU A 38 1.37 11.43 -7.46
C LEU A 38 0.28 12.50 -7.32
N PRO A 39 -0.83 12.36 -8.07
CA PRO A 39 -1.99 13.23 -7.87
C PRO A 39 -2.63 12.96 -6.51
N ARG A 40 -3.30 13.96 -5.92
CA ARG A 40 -4.12 13.77 -4.71
C ARG A 40 -5.56 13.43 -5.11
N GLY A 41 -6.16 12.48 -4.40
CA GLY A 41 -7.54 12.04 -4.64
C GLY A 41 -7.65 10.99 -5.74
N LYS A 42 -8.55 10.03 -5.54
CA LYS A 42 -8.81 8.90 -6.43
C LYS A 42 -9.32 9.36 -7.79
N GLU A 43 -10.11 10.43 -7.83
CA GLU A 43 -10.64 11.08 -9.02
C GLU A 43 -9.56 11.66 -9.93
N ASN A 44 -8.34 11.85 -9.41
CA ASN A 44 -7.21 12.36 -10.19
C ASN A 44 -6.19 11.27 -10.55
N ALA A 45 -6.49 10.00 -10.26
CA ALA A 45 -5.56 8.89 -10.40
C ALA A 45 -4.90 8.84 -11.79
N ARG A 46 -3.58 8.58 -11.81
CA ARG A 46 -2.78 8.52 -13.03
C ARG A 46 -2.19 7.14 -13.26
N ASN A 47 -2.16 6.73 -14.53
CA ASN A 47 -1.66 5.42 -14.94
C ASN A 47 -0.21 5.20 -14.47
N GLY A 48 0.09 4.00 -13.95
CA GLY A 48 1.43 3.63 -13.52
C GLY A 48 2.49 3.69 -14.63
N THR A 49 2.14 3.37 -15.89
CA THR A 49 3.06 3.55 -17.03
C THR A 49 3.45 5.02 -17.18
N TYR A 50 2.47 5.91 -17.16
CA TYR A 50 2.69 7.34 -17.29
C TYR A 50 3.57 7.87 -16.15
N LEU A 51 3.26 7.50 -14.91
CA LEU A 51 4.04 7.88 -13.74
C LEU A 51 5.46 7.30 -13.78
N SER A 52 5.65 6.07 -14.25
CA SER A 52 6.98 5.45 -14.40
C SER A 52 7.84 6.18 -15.43
N HIS A 53 7.25 6.59 -16.56
CA HIS A 53 7.93 7.41 -17.57
C HIS A 53 8.34 8.77 -17.02
N LEU A 54 7.43 9.47 -16.31
CA LEU A 54 7.78 10.75 -15.67
C LEU A 54 8.89 10.60 -14.64
N LEU A 55 8.87 9.51 -13.88
CA LEU A 55 9.87 9.19 -12.88
C LEU A 55 11.20 8.71 -13.49
N GLY A 56 11.24 8.36 -14.78
CA GLY A 56 12.43 7.88 -15.47
C GLY A 56 12.87 6.48 -15.01
N VAL A 57 11.91 5.65 -14.61
CA VAL A 57 12.18 4.28 -14.12
C VAL A 57 11.35 3.26 -14.88
N GLU A 58 11.83 2.01 -14.90
CA GLU A 58 11.07 0.89 -15.43
C GLU A 58 9.83 0.61 -14.56
N ARG A 59 8.82 0.00 -15.16
CA ARG A 59 7.51 -0.19 -14.53
C ARG A 59 7.58 -1.08 -13.28
N ARG A 60 8.43 -2.11 -13.27
CA ARG A 60 8.66 -2.94 -12.07
C ARG A 60 9.25 -2.11 -10.94
N SER A 61 10.27 -1.29 -11.22
CA SER A 61 10.87 -0.39 -10.24
C SER A 61 9.86 0.62 -9.67
N PHE A 62 8.98 1.16 -10.52
CA PHE A 62 7.88 2.02 -10.05
C PHE A 62 6.99 1.30 -9.01
N PHE A 63 6.60 0.04 -9.27
CA PHE A 63 5.81 -0.72 -8.31
C PHE A 63 6.57 -0.97 -7.00
N SER A 64 7.85 -1.32 -7.07
CA SER A 64 8.70 -1.48 -5.88
C SER A 64 8.80 -0.20 -5.05
N LEU A 65 8.88 0.98 -5.69
CA LEU A 65 8.88 2.28 -5.02
C LEU A 65 7.55 2.57 -4.33
N VAL A 66 6.42 2.30 -5.01
CA VAL A 66 5.08 2.46 -4.39
C VAL A 66 4.95 1.56 -3.16
N GLU A 67 5.37 0.30 -3.24
CA GLU A 67 5.33 -0.60 -2.09
C GLU A 67 6.30 -0.18 -0.97
N GLY A 68 7.47 0.36 -1.33
CA GLY A 68 8.42 0.95 -0.38
C GLY A 68 7.79 2.08 0.44
N LEU A 69 7.16 3.03 -0.25
CA LEU A 69 6.43 4.13 0.37
C LEU A 69 5.28 3.65 1.26
N ARG A 70 4.51 2.65 0.83
CA ARG A 70 3.42 2.09 1.64
C ARG A 70 3.94 1.41 2.92
N ARG A 71 5.06 0.68 2.84
CA ARG A 71 5.73 0.10 4.02
C ARG A 71 6.20 1.18 5.00
N LYS A 72 6.56 2.37 4.50
CA LYS A 72 6.89 3.54 5.33
C LYS A 72 5.66 4.23 5.92
N GLY A 73 4.45 3.85 5.52
CA GLY A 73 3.18 4.36 6.05
C GLY A 73 2.48 5.37 5.15
N CYS A 74 2.96 5.58 3.91
CA CYS A 74 2.31 6.48 2.97
C CYS A 74 1.03 5.85 2.40
N PHE A 75 -0.09 6.59 2.48
CA PHE A 75 -1.37 6.17 1.90
C PHE A 75 -1.42 6.43 0.39
N ILE A 76 -0.79 5.52 -0.37
CA ILE A 76 -0.81 5.56 -1.85
C ILE A 76 -1.88 4.60 -2.35
N GLY A 77 -3.03 5.13 -2.73
CA GLY A 77 -4.13 4.37 -3.31
C GLY A 77 -3.83 3.88 -4.72
N SER A 78 -4.57 2.85 -5.14
CA SER A 78 -4.59 2.42 -6.54
C SER A 78 -6.01 2.01 -6.94
N SER A 79 -6.51 2.57 -8.03
CA SER A 79 -7.82 2.25 -8.60
C SER A 79 -7.68 1.43 -9.87
N ARG A 80 -8.52 0.39 -9.99
CA ARG A 80 -8.75 -0.32 -11.25
C ARG A 80 -9.93 0.25 -12.05
N LYS A 81 -10.80 1.04 -11.40
CA LYS A 81 -11.94 1.74 -12.00
C LYS A 81 -11.48 3.09 -12.55
N ASN A 82 -12.19 3.64 -13.53
CA ASN A 82 -11.86 4.97 -14.06
C ASN A 82 -12.10 6.07 -13.00
N PRO A 83 -11.17 7.03 -12.85
CA PRO A 83 -9.85 7.05 -13.47
C PRO A 83 -8.92 5.99 -12.86
N LYS A 84 -8.25 5.23 -13.74
CA LYS A 84 -7.40 4.09 -13.38
C LYS A 84 -5.98 4.57 -13.05
N GLY A 85 -5.43 4.08 -11.95
CA GLY A 85 -4.03 4.32 -11.62
C GLY A 85 -3.78 4.62 -10.15
N TYR A 86 -2.70 5.34 -9.88
CA TYR A 86 -2.16 5.61 -8.55
C TYR A 86 -2.42 7.06 -8.14
N TYR A 87 -2.61 7.26 -6.84
CA TYR A 87 -2.90 8.56 -6.23
C TYR A 87 -2.51 8.58 -4.75
N LEU A 88 -2.32 9.77 -4.20
CA LEU A 88 -2.26 10.02 -2.76
C LEU A 88 -3.68 10.13 -2.23
N VAL A 89 -3.98 9.34 -1.20
CA VAL A 89 -5.26 9.42 -0.48
C VAL A 89 -5.46 10.83 0.07
N ALA A 90 -6.62 11.43 -0.21
CA ALA A 90 -6.93 12.82 0.09
C ALA A 90 -8.08 13.00 1.10
N SER A 91 -8.90 11.97 1.33
CA SER A 91 -10.02 12.03 2.27
C SER A 91 -10.02 10.88 3.28
N GLU A 92 -10.79 11.05 4.36
CA GLU A 92 -11.00 9.99 5.35
C GLU A 92 -11.72 8.78 4.75
N GLU A 93 -12.71 9.01 3.89
CA GLU A 93 -13.41 7.95 3.15
C GLU A 93 -12.44 7.14 2.27
N GLU A 94 -11.55 7.83 1.54
CA GLU A 94 -10.53 7.16 0.73
C GLU A 94 -9.53 6.37 1.57
N LYS A 95 -9.15 6.90 2.74
CA LYS A 95 -8.27 6.22 3.71
C LYS A 95 -8.93 4.95 4.22
N ASP A 96 -10.21 5.03 4.59
CA ASP A 96 -10.97 3.88 5.10
C ASP A 96 -11.14 2.81 4.01
N HIS A 97 -11.46 3.21 2.78
CA HIS A 97 -11.50 2.31 1.64
C HIS A 97 -10.14 1.69 1.34
N PHE A 98 -9.06 2.47 1.40
CA PHE A 98 -7.70 1.98 1.20
C PHE A 98 -7.37 0.88 2.22
N LEU A 99 -7.58 1.16 3.51
CA LEU A 99 -7.32 0.19 4.59
C LEU A 99 -8.24 -1.04 4.50
N ALA A 100 -9.51 -0.87 4.15
CA ALA A 100 -10.44 -1.98 3.95
C ALA A 100 -9.97 -2.90 2.81
N SER A 101 -9.49 -2.32 1.71
CA SER A 101 -8.97 -3.11 0.57
C SER A 101 -7.74 -3.93 0.96
N TYR A 102 -6.83 -3.37 1.76
CA TYR A 102 -5.66 -4.07 2.29
C TYR A 102 -6.03 -5.20 3.24
N LYS A 103 -6.97 -4.95 4.18
CA LYS A 103 -7.48 -5.99 5.08
C LYS A 103 -8.10 -7.15 4.30
N ALA A 104 -8.87 -6.86 3.25
CA ALA A 104 -9.45 -7.88 2.37
C ALA A 104 -8.39 -8.64 1.58
N GLN A 105 -7.30 -7.99 1.16
CA GLN A 105 -6.16 -8.68 0.55
C GLN A 105 -5.49 -9.62 1.54
N VAL A 106 -5.10 -9.14 2.73
CA VAL A 106 -4.48 -9.97 3.78
C VAL A 106 -5.34 -11.18 4.13
N LYS A 107 -6.66 -10.99 4.27
CA LYS A 107 -7.59 -12.10 4.52
C LYS A 107 -7.51 -13.18 3.44
N ARG A 108 -7.51 -12.78 2.15
CA ARG A 108 -7.41 -13.72 1.02
C ARG A 108 -6.07 -14.45 1.00
N GLU A 109 -4.96 -13.74 1.24
CA GLU A 109 -3.63 -14.37 1.30
C GLU A 109 -3.56 -15.41 2.43
N ILE A 110 -4.16 -15.13 3.59
CA ILE A 110 -4.26 -16.10 4.70
C ILE A 110 -5.12 -17.31 4.31
N GLU A 111 -6.24 -17.10 3.61
CA GLU A 111 -7.08 -18.19 3.11
C GLU A 111 -6.32 -19.07 2.10
N THR A 112 -5.57 -18.45 1.17
CA THR A 112 -4.72 -19.16 0.22
C THR A 112 -3.62 -19.95 0.93
N LEU A 113 -2.95 -19.37 1.93
CA LEU A 113 -1.90 -20.04 2.70
C LEU A 113 -2.43 -21.33 3.35
N LYS A 114 -3.62 -21.28 3.98
CA LYS A 114 -4.24 -22.46 4.60
C LYS A 114 -4.50 -23.59 3.61
N ILE A 115 -4.89 -23.27 2.38
CA ILE A 115 -5.11 -24.26 1.32
C ILE A 115 -3.77 -24.89 0.92
N LEU A 116 -2.73 -24.07 0.76
CA LEU A 116 -1.39 -24.56 0.41
C LEU A 116 -0.80 -25.45 1.51
N GLU A 117 -0.93 -25.06 2.77
CA GLU A 117 -0.48 -25.86 3.93
C GLU A 117 -1.16 -27.24 3.95
N ARG A 118 -2.49 -27.29 3.72
CA ARG A 118 -3.22 -28.56 3.62
C ARG A 118 -2.73 -29.45 2.48
N ASN A 119 -2.31 -28.86 1.36
CA ASN A 119 -1.79 -29.62 0.22
C ASN A 119 -0.38 -30.14 0.48
N VAL A 120 0.43 -29.43 1.27
CA VAL A 120 1.75 -29.93 1.71
C VAL A 120 1.60 -31.14 2.61
N GLU A 121 0.61 -31.17 3.51
CA GLU A 121 0.30 -32.36 4.33
C GLU A 121 -0.09 -33.59 3.48
N GLN A 122 -0.62 -33.37 2.28
CA GLN A 122 -0.99 -34.40 1.32
C GLN A 122 0.11 -34.71 0.31
N TRP A 123 1.18 -33.93 0.31
CA TRP A 123 2.34 -34.10 -0.56
C TRP A 123 3.25 -35.16 0.07
N ASN A 124 3.02 -36.42 -0.30
CA ASN A 124 3.98 -37.51 -0.15
C ASN A 124 4.96 -37.49 -1.33
#